data_AF-A0A8T4LYQ4-F1
#
_entry.id   AF-A0A8T4LYQ4-F1
#
_cell.length_a   1.000
_cell.length_b   1.000
_cell.length_c   1.000
_cell.angle_alpha   90.00
_cell.angle_beta   90.00
_cell.angle_gamma   90.00
#
_symmetry.space_group_name_H-M   'P 1'
#
loop_
_entity.id
_entity.type
_entity.pdbx_description
1 polymer ?
#
loop_
_entity_poly.entity_id
_entity_poly.type
_entity_poly.pdbx_seq_one_letter_code
_entity_poly.pdbx_strand_id
1 'polypeptide(L)' 'MAKDGSISMPGVFGGLMRYNEEYDSRLKITPLQVIVFVVVLALGVVILKLFLPI' A
#
# COMPACT_ATOMS: atom_id res chain seq x y z
N MET A 1 13.84 13.69 -23.99
CA MET A 1 13.10 12.54 -23.42
C MET A 1 14.05 11.76 -22.54
N ALA A 2 13.69 11.62 -21.27
CA ALA A 2 14.04 10.52 -20.35
C ALA A 2 13.06 10.62 -19.17
N LYS A 3 11.76 10.49 -19.48
CA LYS A 3 10.74 10.09 -18.51
C LYS A 3 10.92 8.58 -18.42
N ASP A 4 11.40 8.08 -17.30
CA ASP A 4 11.25 6.71 -16.77
C ASP A 4 12.37 6.51 -15.74
N GLY A 5 12.05 6.81 -14.49
CA GLY A 5 12.96 6.66 -13.35
C GLY A 5 13.16 5.20 -12.97
N SER A 6 13.69 4.39 -13.87
CA SER A 6 14.16 3.05 -13.55
C SER A 6 15.53 3.17 -12.86
N ILE A 7 15.51 3.21 -11.52
CA ILE A 7 16.72 3.05 -10.72
C ILE A 7 17.29 1.67 -11.05
N SER A 8 18.41 1.65 -11.77
CA SER A 8 19.16 0.44 -12.06
C SER A 8 19.80 -0.05 -10.76
N MET A 9 19.12 -0.97 -10.06
CA MET A 9 19.70 -1.65 -8.90
C MET A 9 20.76 -2.64 -9.40
N PRO A 10 22.04 -2.49 -9.01
CA PRO A 10 23.09 -3.39 -9.46
C PRO A 10 22.80 -4.81 -8.94
N GLY A 11 22.82 -5.79 -9.86
CA GLY A 11 22.49 -7.20 -9.61
C GLY A 11 23.59 -7.94 -8.84
N VAL A 12 23.96 -7.47 -7.64
CA VAL A 12 25.15 -7.96 -6.95
C VAL A 12 24.91 -9.27 -6.18
N PHE A 13 23.67 -9.72 -5.97
CA PHE A 13 23.39 -10.98 -5.25
C PHE A 13 22.19 -11.77 -5.81
N GLY A 14 22.40 -12.46 -6.93
CA GLY A 14 21.51 -13.52 -7.41
C GLY A 14 20.45 -13.02 -8.39
N GLY A 15 20.77 -13.09 -9.69
CA GLY A 15 19.92 -12.73 -10.83
C GLY A 15 18.66 -13.59 -11.03
N LEU A 16 18.08 -14.10 -9.95
CA LEU A 16 16.79 -14.80 -9.92
C LEU A 16 15.68 -13.97 -9.26
N MET A 17 16.03 -12.90 -8.53
CA MET A 17 15.07 -11.97 -7.96
C MET A 17 15.03 -10.69 -8.78
N ARG A 18 13.93 -10.50 -9.52
CA ARG A 18 13.73 -9.34 -10.39
C ARG A 18 12.94 -8.30 -9.62
N TYR A 19 13.64 -7.41 -8.93
CA TYR A 19 13.02 -6.33 -8.12
C TYR A 19 12.18 -5.34 -8.95
N ASN A 20 12.34 -5.34 -10.27
CA ASN A 20 11.53 -4.55 -11.21
C ASN A 20 10.25 -5.27 -11.68
N GLU A 21 10.06 -6.53 -11.30
CA GLU A 21 8.80 -7.24 -11.50
C GLU A 21 7.96 -7.09 -10.24
N GLU A 22 7.13 -6.05 -10.21
CA GLU A 22 6.06 -5.96 -9.22
C GLU A 22 5.11 -7.15 -9.43
N TYR A 23 4.86 -7.91 -8.36
CA TYR A 23 3.90 -9.01 -8.39
C TYR A 23 2.53 -8.47 -8.83
N ASP A 24 2.02 -8.96 -9.96
CA ASP A 24 0.71 -8.56 -10.48
C ASP A 24 -0.41 -9.17 -9.63
N SER A 25 -0.58 -8.62 -8.43
CA SER A 25 -1.67 -8.97 -7.55
C SER A 25 -2.98 -8.53 -8.19
N ARG A 26 -3.97 -9.42 -8.22
CA ARG A 26 -5.36 -9.05 -8.54
C ARG A 26 -5.94 -8.05 -7.52
N LEU A 27 -5.37 -8.02 -6.32
CA LEU A 27 -5.74 -7.12 -5.24
C LEU A 27 -4.64 -6.06 -5.07
N LYS A 28 -4.84 -4.90 -5.70
CA LYS A 28 -3.99 -3.72 -5.54
C LYS A 28 -4.74 -2.71 -4.68
N ILE A 29 -4.23 -2.43 -3.49
CA ILE A 29 -4.81 -1.42 -2.61
C ILE A 29 -4.19 -0.06 -2.98
N THR A 30 -5.02 0.85 -3.44
CA THR A 30 -4.61 2.22 -3.74
C THR A 30 -4.41 3.01 -2.44
N PRO A 31 -3.51 4.03 -2.42
CA PRO A 31 -3.33 4.88 -1.24
C PRO A 31 -4.65 5.50 -0.74
N LEU A 32 -5.56 5.83 -1.65
CA LEU A 32 -6.89 6.36 -1.32
C LEU A 32 -7.72 5.35 -0.52
N GLN A 33 -7.70 4.06 -0.90
CA GLN A 33 -8.42 3.01 -0.18
C GLN A 33 -7.88 2.85 1.25
N VAL A 34 -6.57 3.02 1.46
CA VAL A 34 -5.97 3.00 2.81
C VAL A 34 -6.51 4.16 3.66
N ILE A 35 -6.55 5.37 3.10
CA ILE A 35 -7.06 6.56 3.81
C ILE A 35 -8.53 6.37 4.20
N VAL A 36 -9.36 5.93 3.27
CA VAL A 36 -10.79 5.68 3.52
C VAL A 36 -10.97 4.62 4.60
N PHE A 37 -10.21 3.53 4.55
CA PHE A 37 -10.26 2.47 5.55
C PHE A 37 -9.94 3.00 6.96
N VAL A 38 -8.90 3.80 7.10
CA VAL A 38 -8.52 4.41 8.40
C VAL A 38 -9.61 5.34 8.93
N VAL A 39 -10.20 6.18 8.07
CA VAL A 39 -11.29 7.09 8.47
C VAL A 39 -12.52 6.32 8.93
N VAL A 40 -12.91 5.26 8.23
CA VAL A 40 -14.05 4.41 8.60
C VAL A 40 -13.80 3.75 9.96
N LEU A 41 -12.60 3.24 10.20
CA LEU A 41 -12.23 2.66 11.49
C LEU A 41 -12.32 3.68 12.63
N ALA A 42 -11.76 4.87 12.44
CA ALA A 42 -11.80 5.94 13.44
C ALA A 42 -13.25 6.35 13.76
N LEU A 43 -14.08 6.52 12.74
CA LEU A 43 -15.51 6.81 12.91
C LEU A 43 -16.23 5.67 13.64
N GLY A 44 -15.93 4.41 13.31
CA GLY A 44 -16.48 3.25 13.99
C GLY A 44 -16.16 3.25 15.49
N VAL A 45 -14.91 3.56 15.86
CA VAL A 45 -14.50 3.69 17.27
C VAL A 45 -15.21 4.85 17.96
N VAL A 46 -15.33 6.02 17.32
CA VAL A 46 -16.03 7.18 17.88
C VAL A 46 -17.51 6.88 18.12
N ILE A 47 -18.17 6.27 17.13
CA ILE A 47 -19.57 5.84 17.23
C ILE A 47 -19.71 4.84 18.37
N LEU A 48 -18.85 3.81 18.42
CA LEU A 48 -18.90 2.80 19.47
C LEU A 48 -18.76 3.44 20.86
N LYS A 49 -17.82 4.37 21.05
CA LYS A 49 -17.62 5.08 22.32
C LYS A 49 -18.78 6.00 22.69
N LEU A 50 -19.51 6.53 21.70
CA LEU A 50 -20.67 7.38 21.92
C LEU A 50 -21.92 6.58 22.34
N PHE A 51 -22.12 5.39 21.77
CA PHE A 51 -23.28 4.54 22.07
C PHE A 51 -23.05 3.50 23.18
N LEU A 52 -21.82 3.00 23.32
CA LEU A 52 -21.38 2.11 24.39
C LEU A 52 -20.11 2.70 25.02
N PRO A 53 -20.25 3.57 26.04
CA PRO A 53 -19.12 4.07 26.81
C PRO A 53 -18.61 2.97 27.76
N ILE A 54 -17.94 1.96 27.20
CA ILE A 54 -17.15 0.95 27.89
C ILE A 54 -15.67 1.34 27.77
#